data_AF-A0A0D5C0Z3-F1
#
_entry.id   AF-A0A0D5C0Z3-F1
#
_cell.length_a   1.000
_cell.length_b   1.000
_cell.length_c   1.000
_cell.angle_alpha   90.00
_cell.angle_beta   90.00
_cell.angle_gamma   90.00
#
_symmetry.space_group_name_H-M   'P 1'
#
loop_
_entity.id
_entity.type
_entity.pdbx_description
1 polymer ?
#
loop_
_entity_poly.entity_id
_entity_poly.type
_entity_poly.pdbx_seq_one_letter_code
_entity_poly.pdbx_strand_id
1 'polypeptide(L)'
;MNTKILLAASLVAVFTMGFYAEDAVVFAQYMGNVGSEGETGSYTLEEALEIQRRRIEAAEANPASGSGTPYLDASGVVGASVIAGAVFGGIAGAFFIRGRSGKYAAMGRG
;
A
#
# COMPACT_ATOMS: atom_id res chain seq x y z
N MET A 1 8.93 -6.07 -30.55
CA MET A 1 8.10 -6.35 -29.35
C MET A 1 6.84 -5.50 -29.43
N ASN A 2 5.66 -6.08 -29.24
CA ASN A 2 4.39 -5.36 -29.41
C ASN A 2 4.19 -4.38 -28.24
N THR A 3 3.96 -3.10 -28.54
CA THR A 3 3.80 -2.02 -27.55
C THR A 3 2.71 -2.34 -26.52
N LYS A 4 1.67 -3.09 -26.92
CA LYS A 4 0.61 -3.55 -26.02
C LYS A 4 1.11 -4.55 -24.97
N ILE A 5 2.00 -5.45 -25.36
CA ILE A 5 2.62 -6.44 -24.45
C ILE A 5 3.56 -5.73 -23.47
N LEU A 6 4.28 -4.72 -23.95
CA LEU A 6 5.19 -3.90 -23.14
C LEU A 6 4.43 -3.08 -22.08
N LEU A 7 3.27 -2.51 -22.47
CA LEU A 7 2.38 -1.80 -21.56
C LEU A 7 1.75 -2.73 -20.51
N ALA A 8 1.30 -3.92 -20.92
CA ALA A 8 0.73 -4.90 -19.99
C ALA A 8 1.77 -5.41 -18.99
N ALA A 9 2.98 -5.74 -19.46
CA ALA A 9 4.06 -6.21 -18.60
C ALA A 9 4.52 -5.15 -17.59
N SER A 10 4.61 -3.88 -18.01
CA SER A 10 4.98 -2.78 -17.11
C SER A 10 3.93 -2.51 -16.04
N LEU A 11 2.64 -2.56 -16.38
CA LEU A 11 1.56 -2.46 -15.40
C LEU A 11 1.61 -3.58 -14.36
N VAL A 12 1.80 -4.84 -14.80
CA VAL A 12 1.91 -5.99 -13.88
C VAL A 12 3.12 -5.82 -12.95
N ALA A 13 4.27 -5.40 -13.47
CA ALA A 13 5.48 -5.22 -12.67
C ALA A 13 5.32 -4.13 -11.58
N VAL A 14 4.67 -3.02 -11.90
CA VAL A 14 4.42 -1.94 -10.92
C VAL A 14 3.47 -2.41 -9.82
N PHE A 15 2.41 -3.13 -10.17
CA PHE A 15 1.46 -3.67 -9.20
C PHE A 15 2.08 -4.75 -8.30
N THR A 16 2.89 -5.66 -8.85
CA THR A 16 3.54 -6.72 -8.06
C THR A 16 4.61 -6.18 -7.13
N MET A 17 5.41 -5.20 -7.57
CA MET A 17 6.40 -4.56 -6.68
C MET A 17 5.74 -3.84 -5.50
N GLY A 18 4.60 -3.16 -5.72
CA GLY A 18 3.85 -2.53 -4.64
C GLY A 18 3.29 -3.53 -3.62
N PHE A 19 2.82 -4.70 -4.09
CA PHE A 19 2.25 -5.73 -3.23
C PHE A 19 3.30 -6.41 -2.32
N TYR A 20 4.45 -6.81 -2.88
CA TYR A 20 5.45 -7.56 -2.12
C TYR A 20 6.34 -6.71 -1.19
N ALA A 21 6.43 -5.41 -1.41
CA ALA A 21 7.26 -4.54 -0.58
C ALA A 21 6.74 -4.40 0.86
N GLU A 22 5.43 -4.55 1.08
CA GLU A 22 4.80 -4.39 2.39
C GLU A 22 4.85 -5.67 3.23
N ASP A 23 4.75 -6.85 2.59
CA ASP A 23 4.68 -8.14 3.28
C ASP A 23 5.92 -8.47 4.12
N ALA A 24 7.11 -8.08 3.66
CA ALA A 24 8.37 -8.40 4.34
C ALA A 24 8.50 -7.74 5.72
N VAL A 25 7.90 -6.56 5.92
CA VAL A 25 7.97 -5.83 7.19
C VAL A 25 6.93 -6.34 8.19
N VAL A 26 5.77 -6.79 7.70
CA VAL A 26 4.68 -7.28 8.55
C VAL A 26 5.07 -8.60 9.24
N PHE A 27 5.74 -9.53 8.54
CA PHE A 27 6.11 -10.83 9.13
C PHE A 27 7.09 -10.71 10.30
N ALA A 28 8.07 -9.81 10.24
CA ALA A 28 9.04 -9.62 11.32
C ALA A 28 8.39 -9.17 12.64
N GLN A 29 7.30 -8.42 12.57
CA GLN A 29 6.56 -7.96 13.74
C GLN A 29 5.71 -9.06 14.39
N TYR A 30 5.27 -10.07 13.62
CA TYR A 30 4.47 -11.20 14.12
C TYR A 30 5.30 -12.33 14.75
N MET A 31 6.60 -12.44 14.43
CA MET A 31 7.42 -13.52 14.98
C MET A 31 7.81 -13.34 16.46
N GLY A 32 7.62 -12.14 17.02
CA GLY A 32 7.63 -11.85 18.46
C GLY A 32 9.00 -11.95 19.16
N ASN A 33 9.59 -13.14 19.18
CA ASN A 33 10.77 -13.54 19.94
C ASN A 33 11.74 -14.31 19.02
N VAL A 34 12.25 -13.61 18.00
CA VAL A 34 13.26 -14.15 17.07
C VAL A 34 14.66 -13.69 17.43
N GLY A 35 15.56 -14.65 17.63
CA GLY A 35 16.99 -14.41 17.76
C GLY A 35 17.62 -13.92 16.45
N SER A 36 18.89 -13.51 16.52
CA SER A 36 19.63 -12.99 15.36
C SER A 36 19.76 -13.99 14.22
N GLU A 37 19.59 -15.28 14.48
CA GLU A 37 19.66 -16.36 13.48
C GLU A 37 18.28 -16.96 13.18
N GLY A 38 17.19 -16.33 13.66
CA GLY A 38 15.81 -16.76 13.40
C GLY A 38 15.26 -17.77 14.42
N GLU A 39 15.93 -17.93 15.57
CA GLU A 39 15.50 -18.85 16.63
C GLU A 39 14.25 -18.32 17.33
N THR A 40 13.24 -19.16 17.55
CA THR A 40 12.05 -18.76 18.32
C THR A 40 12.21 -19.13 19.79
N GLY A 41 11.85 -18.21 20.70
CA GLY A 41 11.85 -18.52 22.14
C GLY A 41 13.09 -18.06 22.93
N SER A 42 13.86 -17.07 22.47
CA SER A 42 15.10 -16.64 23.16
C SER A 42 14.88 -16.00 24.53
N TYR A 43 13.80 -15.22 24.70
CA TYR A 43 13.44 -14.61 25.99
C TYR A 43 12.60 -15.51 26.91
N THR A 44 12.78 -15.34 28.22
CA THR A 44 11.83 -15.81 29.24
C THR A 44 10.50 -15.05 29.17
N LEU A 45 9.44 -15.57 29.81
CA LEU A 45 8.12 -14.94 29.79
C LEU A 45 8.15 -13.53 30.41
N GLU A 46 8.87 -13.38 31.53
CA GLU A 46 9.01 -12.13 32.25
C GLU A 46 9.76 -11.08 31.42
N GLU A 47 10.87 -11.47 30.78
CA GLU A 47 11.62 -10.58 29.87
C GLU A 47 10.78 -10.16 28.66
N ALA A 48 10.02 -11.10 28.09
CA ALA A 48 9.13 -10.80 26.98
C ALA A 48 8.04 -9.78 27.40
N LEU A 49 7.43 -9.96 28.58
CA LEU A 49 6.42 -9.05 29.11
C LEU A 49 7.00 -7.65 29.38
N GLU A 50 8.22 -7.58 29.92
CA GLU A 50 8.89 -6.31 30.18
C GLU A 50 9.21 -5.55 28.88
N ILE A 51 9.73 -6.25 27.86
CA ILE A 51 10.02 -5.66 26.54
C ILE A 51 8.73 -5.15 25.88
N GLN A 52 7.64 -5.92 25.94
CA GLN A 52 6.36 -5.52 25.35
C GLN A 52 5.79 -4.29 26.06
N ARG A 53 5.94 -4.21 27.39
CA ARG A 53 5.53 -3.02 28.13
C ARG A 53 6.34 -1.78 27.72
N ARG A 54 7.67 -1.91 27.60
CA ARG A 54 8.55 -0.83 27.12
C ARG A 54 8.20 -0.38 25.70
N ARG A 55 7.78 -1.30 24.82
CA ARG A 55 7.32 -0.97 23.45
C ARG A 55 6.04 -0.15 23.47
N ILE A 56 5.07 -0.48 24.32
CA ILE A 56 3.84 0.28 24.48
C ILE A 56 4.15 1.69 25.02
N GLU A 57 4.93 1.78 26.09
CA GLU A 57 5.33 3.06 26.68
C GLU A 57 6.10 3.94 25.67
N ALA A 58 6.97 3.33 24.85
CA ALA A 58 7.68 4.04 23.78
C ALA A 58 6.74 4.53 22.67
N ALA A 59 5.71 3.75 22.29
CA ALA A 59 4.72 4.13 21.30
C ALA A 59 3.79 5.25 21.83
N GLU A 60 3.38 5.19 23.09
CA GLU A 60 2.59 6.23 23.76
C GLU A 60 3.37 7.54 23.91
N ALA A 61 4.66 7.46 24.25
CA ALA A 61 5.54 8.62 24.35
C ALA A 61 5.89 9.22 22.97
N ASN A 62 5.83 8.41 21.90
CA ASN A 62 6.17 8.82 20.54
C ASN A 62 5.05 8.46 19.55
N PRO A 63 3.87 9.10 19.66
CA PRO A 63 2.72 8.79 18.82
C PRO A 63 2.97 9.05 17.31
N ALA A 64 3.98 9.84 16.98
CA ALA A 64 4.42 10.09 15.60
C ALA A 64 5.35 9.01 15.01
N SER A 65 5.80 8.03 15.82
CA SER A 65 6.84 7.05 15.43
C SER A 65 6.29 5.69 14.97
N GLY A 66 4.97 5.45 15.02
CA GLY A 66 4.37 4.34 14.27
C GLY A 66 4.44 4.62 12.76
N SER A 67 4.14 3.64 11.88
CA SER A 67 4.07 3.91 10.42
C SER A 67 3.11 5.06 10.07
N GLY A 68 2.27 5.46 11.04
CA GLY A 68 1.54 6.73 11.04
C GLY A 68 0.42 6.78 10.02
N THR A 69 0.19 5.69 9.29
CA THR A 69 -0.82 5.54 8.24
C THR A 69 -2.00 4.74 8.78
N PRO A 70 -2.94 5.38 9.49
CA PRO A 70 -4.15 4.72 9.96
C PRO A 70 -4.97 4.26 8.76
N TYR A 71 -5.07 2.94 8.54
CA TYR A 71 -5.68 2.41 7.32
C TYR A 71 -7.15 2.84 7.16
N LEU A 72 -7.94 2.74 8.25
CA LEU A 72 -9.37 3.03 8.28
C LEU A 72 -9.71 4.49 8.58
N ASP A 73 -8.71 5.34 8.81
CA ASP A 73 -8.94 6.75 9.08
C ASP A 73 -9.11 7.54 7.76
N ALA A 74 -9.93 8.58 7.82
CA ALA A 74 -10.18 9.48 6.70
C ALA A 74 -8.94 10.31 6.33
N SER A 75 -7.99 10.51 7.25
CA SER A 75 -6.67 11.09 6.96
C SER A 75 -5.62 10.06 6.52
N GLY A 76 -5.93 8.77 6.58
CA GLY A 76 -4.98 7.71 6.27
C GLY A 76 -5.25 7.03 4.93
N VAL A 77 -4.99 5.72 4.85
CA VAL A 77 -4.88 5.02 3.57
C VAL A 77 -6.21 4.99 2.81
N VAL A 78 -7.33 4.72 3.49
CA VAL A 78 -8.65 4.73 2.87
C VAL A 78 -9.02 6.13 2.36
N GLY A 79 -8.79 7.17 3.16
CA GLY A 79 -9.02 8.54 2.74
C GLY A 79 -8.20 8.94 1.51
N ALA A 80 -6.90 8.65 1.54
CA ALA A 80 -6.01 8.89 0.40
C ALA A 80 -6.46 8.11 -0.85
N SER A 81 -6.90 6.86 -0.69
CA SER A 81 -7.40 6.02 -1.78
C SER A 81 -8.68 6.55 -2.40
N VAL A 82 -9.62 7.06 -1.59
CA VAL A 82 -10.85 7.69 -2.09
C VAL A 82 -10.53 8.96 -2.87
N ILE A 83 -9.65 9.82 -2.36
CA ILE A 83 -9.23 11.06 -3.06
C ILE A 83 -8.55 10.71 -4.40
N ALA A 84 -7.61 9.76 -4.40
CA ALA A 84 -6.94 9.31 -5.61
C ALA A 84 -7.94 8.75 -6.63
N GLY A 85 -8.86 7.87 -6.19
CA GLY A 85 -9.91 7.31 -7.03
C GLY A 85 -10.82 8.37 -7.63
N ALA A 86 -11.18 9.40 -6.86
CA ALA A 86 -12.02 10.50 -7.34
C ALA A 86 -11.30 11.37 -8.40
N VAL A 87 -10.03 11.71 -8.18
CA VAL A 87 -9.25 12.56 -9.11
C VAL A 87 -8.97 11.81 -10.41
N PHE A 88 -8.33 10.64 -10.32
CA PHE A 88 -7.97 9.88 -11.51
C PHE A 88 -9.19 9.29 -12.20
N GLY A 89 -10.17 8.79 -11.45
CA GLY A 89 -11.44 8.30 -11.99
C GLY A 89 -12.27 9.42 -12.62
N GLY A 90 -12.29 10.61 -12.02
CA GLY A 90 -12.96 11.78 -12.59
C GLY A 90 -12.35 12.25 -13.91
N ILE A 91 -11.02 12.35 -13.97
CA ILE A 91 -10.29 12.68 -15.20
C ILE A 91 -10.54 11.60 -16.28
N ALA A 92 -10.40 10.33 -15.93
CA ALA A 92 -10.64 9.21 -16.85
C ALA A 92 -12.09 9.21 -17.36
N GLY A 93 -13.07 9.40 -16.48
CA GLY A 93 -14.48 9.48 -16.84
C GLY A 93 -14.79 10.66 -17.77
N ALA A 94 -14.21 11.83 -17.50
CA ALA A 94 -14.34 13.00 -18.37
C ALA A 94 -13.78 12.74 -19.77
N PHE A 95 -12.58 12.16 -19.89
CA PHE A 95 -12.01 11.76 -21.17
C PHE A 95 -12.79 10.66 -21.86
N PHE A 96 -13.35 9.70 -21.11
CA PHE A 96 -14.18 8.63 -21.65
C PHE A 96 -15.46 9.18 -22.29
N ILE A 97 -16.19 10.06 -21.60
CA ILE A 97 -17.41 10.71 -22.11
C ILE A 97 -17.08 11.62 -23.31
N ARG A 98 -16.01 12.42 -23.21
CA ARG A 98 -15.57 13.30 -24.31
C ARG A 98 -15.08 12.52 -25.53
N GLY A 99 -14.40 11.40 -25.33
CA GLY A 99 -13.91 10.52 -26.39
C GLY A 99 -15.05 9.92 -27.21
N ARG A 100 -16.19 9.63 -26.58
CA ARG A 100 -17.39 9.12 -27.26
C ARG A 100 -18.11 10.16 -28.13
N SER A 101 -17.87 11.45 -27.90
CA SER A 101 -18.51 12.57 -28.60
C SER A 101 -17.57 13.36 -29.52
N GLY A 102 -16.30 12.97 -29.60
CA GLY A 102 -15.29 13.66 -30.42
C GLY A 102 -15.37 13.34 -31.92
N LYS A 103 -14.78 14.21 -32.75
CA LYS A 103 -14.66 14.10 -34.22
C LYS A 103 -14.13 12.75 -34.77
N TYR A 104 -13.48 11.94 -33.94
CA TYR A 104 -12.97 10.61 -34.29
C TYR A 104 -13.90 9.45 -33.87
N ALA A 105 -14.99 9.72 -33.15
CA ALA A 105 -16.02 8.72 -32.83
C ALA A 105 -16.94 8.43 -34.03
N ALA A 106 -16.99 9.34 -35.01
CA ALA A 106 -17.65 9.16 -36.29
C ALA A 106 -16.60 8.96 -37.40
N MET A 107 -15.86 7.85 -37.35
CA MET A 107 -15.04 7.43 -38.49
C MET A 107 -15.98 7.12 -39.67
N GLY A 108 -15.92 7.91 -40.74
CA GLY A 108 -16.72 7.69 -41.96
C GLY A 108 -17.69 8.80 -42.39
N ARG A 109 -17.60 10.02 -41.83
CA ARG A 109 -18.26 11.21 -42.41
C ARG A 109 -17.23 12.11 -43.10
N GLY A 110 -16.70 11.62 -44.22
CA GLY A 110 -16.16 12.44 -45.29
C GLY A 110 -17.23 12.66 -46.35
#